data_AF-X1SR25-F1
#
_entry.id   AF-X1SR25-F1
#
_cell.length_a   1.000
_cell.length_b   1.000
_cell.length_c   1.000
_cell.angle_alpha   90.00
_cell.angle_beta   90.00
_cell.angle_gamma   90.00
#
_symmetry.space_group_name_H-M   'P 1'
#
loop_
_entity.id
_entity.type
_entity.pdbx_description
1 polymer ?
#
loop_
_entity_poly.entity_id
_entity_poly.type
_entity_poly.pdbx_seq_one_letter_code
_entity_poly.pdbx_strand_id
1 'polypeptide(L)'
;METINKKDINKGGKALHILKNGKLVFNNEGETNVLMDYCIHNTPRPDKNYVDLFLEKDPSPDYVSILNSLKDSRFSIFRLMHKRKGFGVLAEDTLSGDTVLILDKALSRFGQINLYIAGRFLPMINASDGKEAGILSGASLPINENLYPLI
;
A
#
# COMPACT_ATOMS: atom_id res chain seq x y z
N MET A 1 -5.54 -10.17 -20.79
CA MET A 1 -5.50 -9.63 -19.42
C MET A 1 -5.18 -10.79 -18.49
N GLU A 2 -3.97 -10.84 -17.92
CA GLU A 2 -3.65 -11.84 -16.90
C GLU A 2 -4.35 -11.42 -15.61
N THR A 3 -5.21 -12.28 -15.10
CA THR A 3 -5.90 -12.08 -13.83
C THR A 3 -5.18 -12.85 -12.74
N ILE A 4 -5.27 -12.36 -11.50
CA ILE A 4 -4.76 -13.10 -10.34
C ILE A 4 -5.57 -14.39 -10.24
N ASN A 5 -4.89 -15.54 -10.26
CA ASN A 5 -5.59 -16.81 -10.26
C ASN A 5 -6.12 -17.14 -8.85
N LYS A 6 -7.12 -18.02 -8.78
CA LYS A 6 -7.77 -18.41 -7.51
C LYS A 6 -6.80 -19.02 -6.49
N LYS A 7 -5.74 -19.69 -6.93
CA LYS A 7 -4.75 -20.30 -6.03
C LYS A 7 -3.97 -19.22 -5.29
N ASP A 8 -3.57 -18.16 -5.98
CA ASP A 8 -2.84 -17.03 -5.41
C ASP A 8 -3.74 -16.16 -4.53
N ILE A 9 -4.99 -15.94 -4.93
CA ILE A 9 -6.01 -15.31 -4.07
C ILE A 9 -6.18 -16.11 -2.76
N ASN A 10 -6.31 -17.43 -2.83
CA ASN A 10 -6.42 -18.27 -1.64
C ASN A 10 -5.14 -18.27 -0.79
N LYS A 11 -3.96 -18.14 -1.40
CA LYS A 11 -2.69 -17.99 -0.68
C LYS A 11 -2.67 -16.67 0.10
N GLY A 12 -3.10 -15.57 -0.52
CA GLY A 12 -3.29 -14.28 0.14
C GLY A 12 -4.30 -14.37 1.28
N GLY A 13 -5.45 -15.00 1.05
CA GLY A 13 -6.47 -15.19 2.07
C GLY A 13 -5.99 -16.01 3.28
N LYS A 14 -5.12 -17.01 3.06
CA LYS A 14 -4.46 -17.75 4.15
C LYS A 14 -3.49 -16.87 4.93
N ALA A 15 -2.64 -16.10 4.23
CA ALA A 15 -1.65 -15.23 4.86
C ALA A 15 -2.30 -14.13 5.72
N LEU A 16 -3.45 -13.62 5.28
CA LEU A 16 -4.21 -12.60 5.99
C LEU A 16 -5.23 -13.19 7.00
N HIS A 17 -5.24 -14.51 7.21
CA HIS A 17 -6.17 -15.20 8.12
C HIS A 17 -7.68 -15.01 7.82
N ILE A 18 -8.03 -14.65 6.59
CA ILE A 18 -9.42 -14.47 6.12
C ILE A 18 -9.96 -15.67 5.33
N LEU A 19 -9.13 -16.67 5.02
CA LEU A 19 -9.59 -17.93 4.42
C LEU A 19 -10.00 -18.94 5.50
N LYS A 20 -11.31 -19.19 5.65
CA LYS A 20 -11.88 -20.15 6.61
C LYS A 20 -12.61 -21.27 5.86
N ASN A 21 -12.22 -22.52 6.11
CA ASN A 21 -12.83 -23.70 5.47
C ASN A 21 -12.93 -23.61 3.93
N GLY A 22 -11.89 -23.06 3.29
CA GLY A 22 -11.84 -22.90 1.83
C GLY A 22 -12.66 -21.73 1.26
N LYS A 23 -13.22 -20.87 2.11
CA LYS A 23 -13.98 -19.68 1.73
C LYS A 23 -13.32 -18.43 2.28
N LEU A 24 -13.29 -17.35 1.50
CA LEU A 24 -12.88 -16.04 1.97
C LEU A 24 -14.01 -15.45 2.80
N VAL A 25 -13.69 -15.01 4.02
CA VAL A 25 -14.63 -14.41 4.96
C VAL A 25 -14.13 -13.01 5.27
N PHE A 26 -14.88 -12.02 4.82
CA PHE A 26 -14.57 -10.60 5.02
C PHE A 26 -15.49 -10.01 6.08
N ASN A 27 -14.95 -9.17 6.97
CA ASN A 27 -15.75 -8.44 7.96
C ASN A 27 -16.27 -7.11 7.41
N ASN A 28 -15.56 -6.53 6.43
CA ASN A 28 -15.93 -5.28 5.77
C ASN A 28 -15.38 -5.23 4.34
N GLU A 29 -15.85 -4.28 3.54
CA GLU A 29 -15.46 -4.11 2.14
C GLU A 29 -13.96 -3.80 1.98
N GLY A 30 -13.35 -3.09 2.94
CA GLY A 30 -11.93 -2.74 2.92
C GLY A 30 -11.00 -3.94 2.94
N GLU A 31 -11.39 -5.05 3.58
CA GLU A 31 -10.57 -6.28 3.62
C GLU A 31 -10.39 -6.92 2.23
N THR A 32 -11.32 -6.69 1.29
CA THR A 32 -11.16 -7.15 -0.10
C THR A 32 -10.02 -6.39 -0.78
N ASN A 33 -9.92 -5.08 -0.55
CA ASN A 33 -8.82 -4.27 -1.11
C ASN A 33 -7.47 -4.68 -0.52
N VAL A 34 -7.40 -4.97 0.78
CA VAL A 34 -6.20 -5.48 1.44
C VAL A 34 -5.77 -6.83 0.87
N LEU A 35 -6.72 -7.75 0.64
CA LEU A 35 -6.43 -9.02 -0.01
C LEU A 35 -5.85 -8.83 -1.41
N MET A 36 -6.43 -7.95 -2.22
CA MET A 36 -5.97 -7.72 -3.58
C MET A 36 -4.59 -7.04 -3.61
N ASP A 37 -4.34 -6.04 -2.75
CA ASP A 37 -3.01 -5.42 -2.60
C ASP A 37 -1.96 -6.46 -2.23
N TYR A 38 -2.25 -7.28 -1.21
CA TYR A 38 -1.36 -8.36 -0.80
C TYR A 38 -1.08 -9.32 -1.98
N CYS A 39 -2.11 -9.73 -2.72
CA CYS A 39 -1.90 -10.62 -3.86
C CYS A 39 -1.02 -9.98 -4.95
N ILE A 40 -1.26 -8.71 -5.28
CA ILE A 40 -0.49 -8.00 -6.31
C ILE A 40 1.01 -7.94 -5.95
N HIS A 41 1.33 -7.69 -4.69
CA HIS A 41 2.71 -7.40 -4.26
C HIS A 41 3.46 -8.58 -3.61
N ASN A 42 2.78 -9.64 -3.19
CA ASN A 42 3.38 -10.78 -2.48
C ASN A 42 3.13 -12.15 -3.14
N THR A 43 2.45 -12.18 -4.28
CA THR A 43 2.21 -13.40 -5.07
C THR A 43 2.49 -13.14 -6.56
N PRO A 44 2.74 -14.16 -7.40
CA PRO A 44 2.68 -15.59 -7.11
C PRO A 44 3.86 -16.13 -6.29
N ARG A 45 5.05 -15.53 -6.45
CA ARG A 45 6.31 -16.05 -5.89
C ARG A 45 6.95 -15.03 -4.94
N PRO A 46 7.75 -15.46 -3.96
CA PRO A 46 8.41 -14.55 -3.03
C PRO A 46 9.38 -13.56 -3.70
N ASP A 47 10.02 -13.99 -4.78
CA ASP A 47 11.01 -13.25 -5.55
C ASP A 47 10.41 -12.48 -6.73
N LYS A 48 9.13 -12.69 -7.02
CA LYS A 48 8.49 -12.16 -8.22
C LYS A 48 6.98 -12.04 -8.07
N ASN A 49 6.52 -10.80 -8.02
CA ASN A 49 5.10 -10.49 -7.86
C ASN A 49 4.40 -10.17 -9.19
N TYR A 50 3.12 -9.82 -9.14
CA TYR A 50 2.36 -9.51 -10.36
C TYR A 50 2.80 -8.22 -11.04
N VAL A 51 3.35 -7.25 -10.30
CA VAL A 51 3.95 -6.03 -10.88
C VAL A 51 5.19 -6.40 -11.69
N ASP A 52 6.07 -7.23 -11.14
CA ASP A 52 7.28 -7.69 -11.84
C ASP A 52 6.95 -8.46 -13.12
N LEU A 53 5.98 -9.39 -13.04
CA LEU A 53 5.54 -10.18 -14.19
C LEU A 53 4.95 -9.30 -15.29
N PHE A 54 4.21 -8.25 -14.91
CA PHE A 54 3.63 -7.33 -15.87
C PHE A 54 4.70 -6.50 -16.58
N LEU A 55 5.66 -5.95 -15.81
CA LEU A 55 6.79 -5.19 -16.33
C LEU A 55 7.64 -5.97 -17.35
N GLU A 56 7.86 -7.26 -17.12
CA GLU A 56 8.61 -8.11 -18.05
C GLU A 56 7.89 -8.38 -19.36
N LYS A 57 6.56 -8.40 -19.32
CA LYS A 57 5.72 -8.74 -20.46
C LYS A 57 5.43 -7.52 -21.34
N ASP A 58 5.23 -6.37 -20.73
CA ASP A 58 4.88 -5.13 -21.42
C ASP A 58 5.61 -3.93 -20.80
N PRO A 59 6.82 -3.60 -21.30
CA PRO A 59 7.57 -2.44 -20.83
C PRO A 59 7.09 -1.13 -21.50
N SER A 60 5.83 -1.03 -21.92
CA SER A 60 5.30 0.15 -22.63
C SER A 60 5.65 1.46 -21.88
N PRO A 61 6.31 2.42 -22.54
CA PRO A 61 6.77 3.67 -21.92
C PRO A 61 5.69 4.44 -21.17
N ASP A 62 4.44 4.31 -21.60
CA ASP A 62 3.28 5.03 -21.03
C ASP A 62 3.02 4.67 -19.56
N TYR A 63 3.40 3.46 -19.13
CA TYR A 63 3.17 2.98 -17.76
C TYR A 63 4.47 2.68 -16.99
N VAL A 64 5.65 2.78 -17.61
CA VAL A 64 6.91 2.43 -16.95
C VAL A 64 7.12 3.20 -15.65
N SER A 65 6.77 4.49 -15.59
CA SER A 65 6.93 5.29 -14.38
C SER A 65 6.07 4.78 -13.21
N ILE A 66 4.78 4.54 -13.44
CA ILE A 66 3.88 4.05 -12.40
C ILE A 66 4.19 2.60 -12.02
N LEU A 67 4.60 1.76 -12.97
CA LEU A 67 4.98 0.37 -12.71
C LEU A 67 6.27 0.29 -11.89
N ASN A 68 7.24 1.17 -12.15
CA ASN A 68 8.41 1.30 -11.29
C ASN A 68 8.02 1.77 -9.88
N SER A 69 7.13 2.76 -9.74
CA SER A 69 6.59 3.16 -8.43
C SER A 69 5.87 2.02 -7.70
N LEU A 70 5.15 1.15 -8.42
CA LEU A 70 4.50 -0.03 -7.86
C LEU A 70 5.53 -1.07 -7.42
N LYS A 71 6.63 -1.22 -8.17
CA LYS A 71 7.73 -2.13 -7.85
C LYS A 71 8.51 -1.65 -6.61
N ASP A 72 8.78 -0.35 -6.53
CA ASP A 72 9.50 0.29 -5.43
C ASP A 72 8.57 0.59 -4.23
N SER A 73 7.30 0.20 -4.32
CA SER A 73 6.33 0.43 -3.27
C SER A 73 6.65 -0.38 -2.02
N ARG A 74 6.32 0.19 -0.85
CA ARG A 74 6.51 -0.48 0.44
C ARG A 74 5.25 -0.40 1.28
N PHE A 75 4.98 -1.49 1.99
CA PHE A 75 3.97 -1.48 3.04
C PHE A 75 4.59 -0.92 4.32
N SER A 76 3.92 0.05 4.95
CA SER A 76 4.34 0.58 6.24
C SER A 76 3.16 1.12 7.05
N ILE A 77 3.47 1.65 8.23
CA ILE A 77 2.55 2.37 9.10
C ILE A 77 2.95 3.84 9.10
N PHE A 78 2.02 4.70 8.73
CA PHE A 78 2.22 6.12 8.58
C PHE A 78 1.49 6.91 9.67
N ARG A 79 2.22 7.68 10.47
CA ARG A 79 1.62 8.63 11.41
C ARG A 79 1.43 9.97 10.73
N LEU A 80 0.20 10.48 10.69
CA LEU A 80 -0.11 11.76 10.07
C LEU A 80 0.41 12.93 10.93
N MET A 81 1.35 13.71 10.40
CA MET A 81 2.04 14.78 11.15
C MET A 81 1.51 16.17 10.84
N HIS A 82 1.38 16.51 9.56
CA HIS A 82 1.00 17.87 9.16
C HIS A 82 0.21 17.89 7.85
N LYS A 83 -0.95 18.57 7.83
CA LYS A 83 -1.79 18.70 6.63
C LYS A 83 -1.34 19.88 5.76
N ARG A 84 -1.12 19.62 4.47
CA ARG A 84 -0.95 20.64 3.43
C ARG A 84 -2.27 20.81 2.69
N LYS A 85 -3.03 21.84 3.06
CA LYS A 85 -4.41 22.06 2.57
C LYS A 85 -4.51 21.96 1.05
N GLY A 86 -5.35 21.04 0.58
CA GLY A 86 -5.63 20.84 -0.86
C GLY A 86 -4.57 20.06 -1.62
N PHE A 87 -3.51 19.60 -0.94
CA PHE A 87 -2.39 18.90 -1.56
C PHE A 87 -2.18 17.50 -0.98
N GLY A 88 -1.92 17.40 0.32
CA GLY A 88 -1.56 16.12 0.95
C GLY A 88 -1.26 16.24 2.44
N VAL A 89 -0.62 15.21 2.99
CA VAL A 89 -0.25 15.12 4.40
C VAL A 89 1.20 14.68 4.53
N LEU A 90 1.99 15.43 5.27
CA LEU A 90 3.31 15.01 5.71
C LEU A 90 3.11 13.93 6.79
N ALA A 91 3.71 12.77 6.59
CA ALA A 91 3.58 11.63 7.48
C ALA A 91 4.95 11.06 7.83
N GLU A 92 5.08 10.56 9.04
CA GLU A 92 6.21 9.75 9.48
C GLU A 92 5.94 8.30 9.07
N ASP A 93 6.85 7.72 8.28
CA ASP A 93 6.94 6.28 8.07
C ASP A 93 7.55 5.69 9.34
N THR A 94 6.70 5.09 10.16
CA THR A 94 7.08 4.72 11.52
C THR A 94 7.92 3.43 11.59
N LEU A 95 8.01 2.67 10.49
CA LEU A 95 8.89 1.50 10.39
C LEU A 95 10.29 1.88 9.91
N SER A 96 10.43 2.86 9.01
CA SER A 96 11.76 3.34 8.57
C SER A 96 12.30 4.50 9.39
N GLY A 97 11.43 5.26 10.06
CA GLY A 97 11.75 6.52 10.74
C GLY A 97 11.80 7.73 9.79
N ASP A 98 11.55 7.54 8.50
CA ASP A 98 11.60 8.61 7.51
C ASP A 98 10.32 9.45 7.50
N THR A 99 10.38 10.60 6.85
CA THR A 99 9.21 11.42 6.58
C THR A 99 8.89 11.43 5.09
N VAL A 100 7.64 11.15 4.76
CA VAL A 100 7.11 11.18 3.39
C VAL A 100 5.95 12.16 3.25
N LEU A 101 5.71 12.63 2.03
CA LEU A 101 4.52 13.40 1.70
C LEU A 101 3.50 12.53 0.96
N ILE A 102 2.40 12.22 1.64
CA ILE A 102 1.28 11.46 1.05
C ILE A 102 0.37 12.44 0.31
N LEU A 103 0.32 12.30 -1.02
CA LEU A 103 -0.47 13.11 -1.94
C LEU A 103 -1.92 12.65 -1.96
N ASP A 104 -2.70 13.10 -0.98
CA ASP A 104 -4.12 12.77 -0.87
C ASP A 104 -4.93 14.00 -0.41
N LYS A 105 -5.83 14.46 -1.29
CA LYS A 105 -6.68 15.62 -1.03
C LYS A 105 -7.68 15.36 0.10
N ALA A 106 -8.25 14.16 0.18
CA ALA A 106 -9.20 13.80 1.22
C ALA A 106 -8.50 13.74 2.58
N LEU A 107 -7.32 13.11 2.68
CA LEU A 107 -6.51 13.14 3.90
C LEU A 107 -6.07 14.56 4.27
N SER A 108 -5.73 15.40 3.29
CA SER A 108 -5.36 16.81 3.55
C SER A 108 -6.51 17.64 4.15
N ARG A 109 -7.76 17.22 3.93
CA ARG A 109 -8.96 17.92 4.40
C ARG A 109 -9.49 17.31 5.69
N PHE A 110 -9.66 16.00 5.71
CA PHE A 110 -10.37 15.26 6.75
C PHE A 110 -9.46 14.44 7.66
N GLY A 111 -8.18 14.26 7.30
CA GLY A 111 -7.21 13.54 8.10
C GLY A 111 -7.08 14.15 9.50
N GLN A 112 -6.99 13.28 10.50
CA GLN A 112 -6.69 13.63 11.88
C GLN A 112 -5.19 13.52 12.09
N ILE A 113 -4.57 14.55 12.66
CA ILE A 113 -3.15 14.50 13.04
C ILE A 113 -2.99 13.47 14.17
N ASN A 114 -1.86 12.76 14.16
CA ASN A 114 -1.56 11.58 14.99
C ASN A 114 -2.41 10.34 14.69
N LEU A 115 -3.27 10.36 13.66
CA LEU A 115 -3.84 9.12 13.14
C LEU A 115 -2.73 8.26 12.53
N TYR A 116 -2.78 6.97 12.80
CA TYR A 116 -1.91 5.98 12.18
C TYR A 116 -2.67 5.27 11.06
N ILE A 117 -2.02 5.11 9.91
CA ILE A 117 -2.57 4.43 8.74
C ILE A 117 -1.59 3.34 8.32
N ALA A 118 -2.03 2.09 8.31
CA ALA A 118 -1.30 1.01 7.67
C ALA A 118 -1.66 0.98 6.18
N GLY A 119 -0.67 0.94 5.30
CA GLY A 119 -0.91 0.93 3.87
C GLY A 119 0.36 0.82 3.05
N ARG A 120 0.20 0.68 1.74
CA ARG A 120 1.31 0.63 0.79
C ARG A 120 1.54 1.99 0.15
N PHE A 121 2.74 2.53 0.35
CA PHE A 121 3.18 3.78 -0.25
C PHE A 121 3.87 3.52 -1.59
N LEU A 122 3.42 4.24 -2.62
CA LEU A 122 3.98 4.24 -3.97
C LEU A 122 4.77 5.55 -4.14
N PRO A 123 6.10 5.51 -4.11
CA PRO A 123 6.93 6.70 -4.31
C PRO A 123 6.80 7.17 -5.76
N MET A 124 6.41 8.44 -5.97
CA MET A 124 6.24 9.01 -7.31
C MET A 124 7.25 10.12 -7.61
N ILE A 125 7.74 10.80 -6.59
CA ILE A 125 8.67 11.93 -6.69
C ILE A 125 9.70 11.78 -5.58
N ASN A 126 10.97 11.83 -5.95
CA ASN A 126 12.09 11.86 -5.01
C ASN A 126 12.71 13.25 -5.03
N ALA A 127 12.70 13.94 -3.89
CA ALA A 127 13.41 15.19 -3.73
C ALA A 127 14.91 14.93 -3.56
N SER A 128 15.73 15.93 -3.90
CA SER A 128 17.19 15.86 -3.81
C SER A 128 17.71 15.69 -2.37
N ASP A 129 16.87 15.96 -1.36
CA ASP A 129 17.16 15.76 0.06
C ASP A 129 16.75 14.37 0.58
N GLY A 130 16.39 13.44 -0.33
CA GLY A 130 15.99 12.08 0.00
C GLY A 130 14.53 11.94 0.44
N LYS A 131 13.76 13.03 0.50
CA LYS A 131 12.34 12.96 0.84
C LYS A 131 11.50 12.49 -0.34
N GLU A 132 10.57 11.60 -0.06
CA GLU A 132 9.67 11.05 -1.06
C GLU A 132 8.29 11.71 -0.99
N ALA A 133 7.68 11.90 -2.14
CA ALA A 133 6.27 12.21 -2.27
C ALA A 133 5.59 11.17 -3.17
N GLY A 134 4.39 10.74 -2.77
CA GLY A 134 3.75 9.61 -3.40
C GLY A 134 2.32 9.44 -2.96
N ILE A 135 1.71 8.33 -3.36
CA ILE A 135 0.31 8.00 -3.04
C ILE A 135 0.24 6.70 -2.25
N LEU A 136 -0.90 6.43 -1.63
CA LEU A 136 -1.20 5.11 -1.10
C LEU A 136 -1.91 4.27 -2.18
N SER A 137 -1.72 2.95 -2.17
CA SER A 137 -2.34 2.01 -3.14
C SER A 137 -3.87 1.94 -3.07
N GLY A 138 -4.49 2.60 -2.10
CA GLY A 138 -5.93 2.57 -1.83
C GLY A 138 -6.37 1.49 -0.85
N ALA A 139 -5.51 0.50 -0.55
CA ALA A 139 -5.75 -0.52 0.47
C ALA A 139 -5.21 -0.07 1.85
N SER A 140 -5.62 1.11 2.30
CA SER A 140 -5.14 1.71 3.55
C SER A 140 -6.17 1.59 4.66
N LEU A 141 -5.71 1.23 5.86
CA LEU A 141 -6.55 1.05 7.04
C LEU A 141 -6.09 1.96 8.17
N PRO A 142 -6.99 2.72 8.81
CA PRO A 142 -6.66 3.38 10.07
C PRO A 142 -6.38 2.30 11.12
N ILE A 143 -5.30 2.48 11.88
CA ILE A 143 -4.98 1.63 13.02
C ILE A 143 -5.02 2.45 14.30
N ASN A 144 -5.50 1.83 15.38
CA ASN A 144 -5.54 2.45 16.69
C ASN A 144 -4.12 2.45 17.31
N GLU A 145 -3.74 3.51 18.03
CA GLU A 145 -2.43 3.64 18.70
C GLU A 145 -2.13 2.44 19.63
N ASN A 146 -3.18 1.83 20.20
CA ASN A 146 -3.07 0.68 21.08
C ASN A 146 -2.61 -0.62 20.40
N LEU A 147 -2.58 -0.67 19.07
CA LEU A 147 -2.01 -1.78 18.30
C LEU A 147 -0.51 -1.62 18.04
N TYR A 148 0.03 -0.41 18.24
CA TYR A 148 1.44 -0.08 17.99
C TYR A 148 2.45 -0.85 18.87
N PRO A 149 2.20 -1.17 20.15
CA PRO A 149 3.15 -1.93 20.96
C PRO A 149 3.17 -3.45 20.68
N LEU A 150 2.41 -3.94 19.69
CA LEU A 150 2.27 -5.37 19.37
C LEU A 150 2.95 -5.80 18.06
N ILE A 151 3.69 -4.89 17.40
CA ILE A 151 4.43 -5.14 16.16
C ILE A 151 5.92 -4.99 16.42
#